data_AF-A4I3L3-F1
#
_entry.id   AF-A4I3L3-F1
#
_cell.length_a   1.000
_cell.length_b   1.000
_cell.length_c   1.000
_cell.angle_alpha   90.00
_cell.angle_beta   90.00
_cell.angle_gamma   90.00
#
_symmetry.space_group_name_H-M   'P 1'
#
loop_
_entity.id
_entity.type
_entity.pdbx_description
1 polymer ?
#
loop_
_entity_poly.entity_id
_entity_poly.type
_entity_poly.pdbx_seq_one_letter_code
_entity_poly.pdbx_strand_id
1 'polypeptide(L)'
;MNWEEVLQFHKESGYRYQVLELIPDGDDTKGIEATSTPTVASSAAGGNLDHVHKIFFSSWNPTLLEKLEQALQQRYGDDLTVTFSAPHNVDITAKGVTKAWALERLYALMAPLPHETASTATPAQRLKATVAFGDDLNDAAMLSSVGRGFIMGNCSPKLRQQCPELEVIQTNTEDAVARKLREVFRLE
;
A
#
# COMPACT_ATOMS: atom_id res chain seq x y z
N MET A 1 -10.20 -4.40 17.77
CA MET A 1 -9.33 -3.21 17.75
C MET A 1 -10.15 -2.05 18.29
N ASN A 2 -9.65 -1.32 19.29
CA ASN A 2 -10.32 -0.10 19.75
C ASN A 2 -9.96 1.04 18.80
N TRP A 3 -10.82 1.33 17.82
CA TRP A 3 -10.54 2.37 16.83
C TRP A 3 -10.40 3.74 17.47
N GLU A 4 -11.13 4.06 18.54
CA GLU A 4 -11.00 5.34 19.23
C GLU A 4 -9.60 5.53 19.82
N GLU A 5 -9.05 4.47 20.41
CA GLU A 5 -7.69 4.46 20.96
C GLU A 5 -6.62 4.55 19.86
N VAL A 6 -6.77 3.81 18.76
CA VAL A 6 -5.84 3.89 17.61
C VAL A 6 -5.85 5.29 17.00
N LEU A 7 -7.05 5.89 16.85
CA LEU A 7 -7.22 7.22 16.27
C LEU A 7 -6.73 8.34 17.20
N GLN A 8 -6.60 8.09 18.51
CA GLN A 8 -5.99 9.04 19.44
C GLN A 8 -4.55 9.38 19.04
N PHE A 9 -3.77 8.41 18.56
CA PHE A 9 -2.40 8.61 18.07
C PHE A 9 -2.37 9.39 16.74
N HIS A 10 -3.46 9.44 15.99
CA HIS A 10 -3.54 10.19 14.74
C HIS A 10 -3.90 11.67 14.94
N LYS A 11 -4.24 12.12 16.15
CA LYS A 11 -4.54 13.54 16.40
C LYS A 11 -3.36 14.47 16.04
N GLU A 12 -2.13 14.00 16.18
CA GLU A 12 -0.92 14.77 15.83
C GLU A 12 -0.77 15.01 14.32
N SER A 13 -1.37 14.16 13.49
CA SER A 13 -1.30 14.29 12.02
C SER A 13 -2.19 15.41 11.46
N GLY A 14 -3.17 15.88 12.26
CA GLY A 14 -4.21 16.79 11.77
C GLY A 14 -5.31 16.14 10.91
N TYR A 15 -5.28 14.81 10.72
CA TYR A 15 -6.35 14.11 10.01
C TYR A 15 -7.68 14.18 10.77
N ARG A 16 -8.77 14.34 10.00
CA ARG A 16 -10.14 14.20 10.50
C ARG A 16 -10.58 12.76 10.30
N TYR A 17 -11.10 12.15 11.36
CA TYR A 17 -11.62 10.79 11.33
C TYR A 17 -13.08 10.78 11.78
N GLN A 18 -13.84 9.86 11.21
CA GLN A 18 -15.18 9.52 11.67
C GLN A 18 -15.23 8.01 11.84
N VAL A 19 -15.45 7.55 13.07
CA VAL A 19 -15.77 6.14 13.32
C VAL A 19 -17.26 5.98 13.04
N LEU A 20 -17.58 5.14 12.06
CA LEU A 20 -18.95 4.70 11.82
C LEU A 20 -19.09 3.33 12.48
N GLU A 21 -20.05 3.18 13.39
CA GLU A 21 -20.41 1.85 13.89
C GLU A 21 -20.99 1.01 12.76
N LEU A 22 -20.65 -0.28 12.77
CA LEU A 22 -21.04 -1.24 11.74
C LEU A 22 -22.56 -1.18 11.51
N ILE A 23 -22.97 -1.05 10.24
CA ILE A 23 -24.33 -1.37 9.84
C ILE A 23 -24.48 -2.88 10.09
N PRO A 24 -25.43 -3.35 10.91
CA PRO A 24 -25.56 -4.78 11.17
C PRO A 24 -25.63 -5.57 9.86
N ASP A 25 -24.90 -6.68 9.79
CA ASP A 25 -24.99 -7.61 8.66
C ASP A 25 -26.46 -8.01 8.50
N GLY A 26 -27.05 -7.66 7.36
CA GLY A 26 -28.36 -8.19 6.99
C GLY A 26 -28.17 -9.64 6.58
N ASP A 27 -28.47 -10.59 7.46
CA ASP A 27 -28.51 -12.06 7.22
C ASP A 27 -27.62 -12.56 6.05
N ASP A 28 -26.34 -12.77 6.34
CA ASP A 28 -25.30 -13.27 5.41
C ASP A 28 -25.53 -14.70 4.86
N THR A 29 -26.66 -15.35 5.19
CA THR A 29 -26.98 -16.67 4.64
C THR A 29 -27.33 -16.63 3.14
N LYS A 30 -27.57 -15.45 2.58
CA LYS A 30 -27.58 -15.27 1.13
C LYS A 30 -26.18 -14.88 0.68
N GLY A 31 -25.43 -15.87 0.19
CA GLY A 31 -24.11 -15.66 -0.39
C GLY A 31 -24.10 -14.45 -1.32
N ILE A 32 -22.95 -13.76 -1.39
CA ILE A 32 -22.73 -12.57 -2.21
C ILE A 32 -23.00 -12.91 -3.68
N GLU A 33 -24.26 -12.94 -4.09
CA GLU A 33 -24.68 -12.92 -5.47
C GLU A 33 -24.46 -11.49 -5.93
N ALA A 34 -23.51 -11.33 -6.85
CA ALA A 34 -22.99 -10.06 -7.37
C ALA A 34 -24.04 -9.13 -8.05
N THR A 35 -25.33 -9.45 -7.92
CA THR A 35 -26.48 -8.76 -8.53
C THR A 35 -27.42 -8.12 -7.52
N SER A 36 -27.23 -8.29 -6.21
CA SER A 36 -28.00 -7.55 -5.20
C SER A 36 -27.21 -6.34 -4.69
N THR A 37 -27.58 -5.14 -5.13
CA THR A 37 -27.15 -3.88 -4.49
C THR A 37 -27.59 -3.91 -3.03
N PRO A 38 -26.68 -3.91 -2.04
CA PRO A 38 -27.06 -3.84 -0.64
C PRO A 38 -27.82 -2.54 -0.40
N THR A 39 -28.93 -2.61 0.33
CA THR A 39 -29.61 -1.42 0.88
C THR A 39 -28.73 -0.87 2.00
N VAL A 40 -27.70 -0.12 1.65
CA VAL A 40 -26.79 0.52 2.59
C VAL A 40 -27.62 1.50 3.43
N ALA A 41 -27.53 1.40 4.77
CA ALA A 41 -28.13 2.36 5.68
C ALA A 41 -27.72 3.79 5.26
N SER A 42 -28.69 4.69 5.21
CA SER A 42 -28.63 5.97 4.51
C SER A 42 -27.47 6.90 4.92
N SER A 43 -26.81 6.67 6.06
CA SER A 43 -25.66 7.46 6.49
C SER A 43 -24.38 7.17 5.70
N ALA A 44 -24.15 5.93 5.25
CA ALA A 44 -22.98 5.59 4.44
C ALA A 44 -23.24 5.78 2.93
N ALA A 45 -24.48 5.56 2.47
CA ALA A 45 -24.85 5.76 1.06
C ALA A 45 -24.83 7.23 0.62
N GLY A 46 -25.08 8.15 1.56
CA GLY A 46 -24.95 9.60 1.32
C GLY A 46 -23.54 10.15 1.56
N GLY A 47 -22.58 9.29 1.93
CA GLY A 47 -21.21 9.70 2.21
C GLY A 47 -20.55 10.21 0.94
N ASN A 48 -20.31 11.51 0.86
CA ASN A 48 -19.53 12.06 -0.22
C ASN A 48 -18.11 11.46 -0.16
N LEU A 49 -17.74 10.64 -1.16
CA LEU A 49 -16.41 10.06 -1.29
C LEU A 49 -15.45 11.00 -2.05
N ASP A 50 -15.84 12.23 -2.35
CA ASP A 50 -14.94 13.25 -2.87
C ASP A 50 -13.71 13.36 -1.96
N HIS A 51 -12.53 13.41 -2.59
CA HIS A 51 -11.24 13.47 -1.92
C HIS A 51 -10.86 12.23 -1.09
N VAL A 52 -11.58 11.10 -1.23
CA VAL A 52 -11.13 9.80 -0.72
C VAL A 52 -10.11 9.21 -1.69
N HIS A 53 -8.85 9.12 -1.25
CA HIS A 53 -7.75 8.60 -2.08
C HIS A 53 -7.50 7.10 -1.91
N LYS A 54 -7.98 6.52 -0.81
CA LYS A 54 -7.79 5.11 -0.48
C LYS A 54 -8.94 4.60 0.37
N ILE A 55 -9.44 3.41 0.04
CA ILE A 55 -10.32 2.60 0.89
C ILE A 55 -9.53 1.36 1.27
N PHE A 56 -9.69 0.85 2.49
CA PHE A 56 -9.09 -0.43 2.86
C PHE A 56 -10.05 -1.27 3.69
N PHE A 57 -9.92 -2.58 3.54
CA PHE A 57 -10.61 -3.57 4.35
C PHE A 57 -9.60 -4.25 5.26
N SER A 58 -9.97 -4.43 6.53
CA SER A 58 -9.15 -5.16 7.50
C SER A 58 -9.90 -6.37 8.04
N SER A 59 -9.23 -7.51 8.18
CA SER A 59 -9.82 -8.72 8.75
C SER A 59 -8.76 -9.68 9.28
N TRP A 60 -9.07 -10.31 10.42
CA TRP A 60 -8.26 -11.40 10.97
C TRP A 60 -8.42 -12.72 10.19
N ASN A 61 -9.34 -12.78 9.22
CA ASN A 61 -9.50 -13.93 8.32
C ASN A 61 -8.77 -13.64 6.99
N PRO A 62 -7.50 -14.08 6.83
CA PRO A 62 -6.74 -13.82 5.60
C PRO A 62 -7.40 -14.45 4.37
N THR A 63 -7.99 -15.64 4.50
CA THR A 63 -8.69 -16.31 3.38
C THR A 63 -9.90 -15.49 2.89
N LEU A 64 -10.60 -14.80 3.79
CA LEU A 64 -11.68 -13.90 3.40
C LEU A 64 -11.15 -12.70 2.61
N LEU A 65 -10.04 -12.10 3.05
CA LEU A 65 -9.41 -10.99 2.35
C LEU A 65 -8.87 -11.40 0.98
N GLU A 66 -8.32 -12.60 0.83
CA GLU A 66 -7.88 -13.10 -0.47
C GLU A 66 -9.05 -13.30 -1.43
N LYS A 67 -10.18 -13.82 -0.95
CA LYS A 67 -11.41 -13.90 -1.76
C LYS A 67 -11.92 -12.52 -2.13
N LEU A 68 -11.87 -11.56 -1.21
CA LEU A 68 -12.26 -10.18 -1.46
C LEU A 68 -11.36 -9.52 -2.51
N GLU A 69 -10.04 -9.66 -2.37
CA GLU A 69 -9.05 -9.17 -3.33
C GLU A 69 -9.34 -9.73 -4.73
N GLN A 70 -9.52 -11.04 -4.86
CA GLN A 70 -9.85 -11.69 -6.14
C GLN A 70 -11.17 -11.16 -6.73
N ALA A 71 -12.22 -11.03 -5.93
CA ALA A 71 -13.51 -10.52 -6.38
C ALA A 71 -13.41 -9.05 -6.85
N LEU A 72 -12.68 -8.21 -6.11
CA LEU A 72 -12.46 -6.82 -6.46
C LEU A 72 -11.58 -6.69 -7.72
N GLN A 73 -10.52 -7.47 -7.85
CA GLN A 73 -9.68 -7.49 -9.05
C GLN A 73 -10.47 -7.96 -10.27
N GLN A 74 -11.29 -9.01 -10.14
CA GLN A 74 -12.12 -9.50 -11.24
C GLN A 74 -13.16 -8.47 -11.70
N ARG A 75 -13.77 -7.73 -10.76
CA ARG A 75 -14.86 -6.81 -11.05
C ARG A 75 -14.39 -5.39 -11.42
N TYR A 76 -13.29 -4.93 -10.84
CA TYR A 76 -12.84 -3.53 -10.91
C TYR A 76 -11.35 -3.40 -11.25
N GLY A 77 -10.68 -4.48 -11.65
CA GLY A 77 -9.23 -4.47 -11.91
C GLY A 77 -8.81 -3.51 -13.01
N ASP A 78 -9.69 -3.16 -13.94
CA ASP A 78 -9.40 -2.16 -14.98
C ASP A 78 -9.47 -0.72 -14.46
N ASP A 79 -10.31 -0.46 -13.45
CA ASP A 79 -10.61 0.88 -12.93
C ASP A 79 -9.86 1.20 -11.62
N LEU A 80 -9.46 0.17 -10.87
CA LEU A 80 -8.88 0.28 -9.54
C LEU A 80 -7.56 -0.48 -9.43
N THR A 81 -6.73 -0.06 -8.49
CA THR A 81 -5.60 -0.84 -7.99
C THR A 81 -6.00 -1.47 -6.66
N VAL A 82 -6.00 -2.80 -6.61
CA VAL A 82 -6.34 -3.60 -5.43
C VAL A 82 -5.10 -4.38 -5.02
N THR A 83 -4.57 -4.12 -3.83
CA THR A 83 -3.31 -4.72 -3.37
C THR A 83 -3.32 -4.95 -1.86
N PHE A 84 -2.58 -5.95 -1.39
CA PHE A 84 -2.35 -6.10 0.05
C PHE A 84 -1.25 -5.14 0.51
N SER A 85 -1.48 -4.51 1.67
CA SER A 85 -0.48 -3.67 2.37
C SER A 85 0.02 -4.26 3.68
N ALA A 86 -0.69 -5.28 4.18
CA ALA A 86 -0.32 -6.11 5.30
C ALA A 86 -1.10 -7.44 5.14
N PRO A 87 -0.72 -8.53 5.83
CA PRO A 87 -1.44 -9.80 5.77
C PRO A 87 -2.94 -9.72 6.11
N HIS A 88 -3.34 -8.67 6.84
CA HIS A 88 -4.71 -8.43 7.29
C HIS A 88 -5.36 -7.21 6.65
N ASN A 89 -4.77 -6.59 5.62
CA ASN A 89 -5.28 -5.38 4.99
C ASN A 89 -5.24 -5.45 3.45
N VAL A 90 -6.40 -5.26 2.82
CA VAL A 90 -6.52 -5.04 1.37
C VAL A 90 -6.81 -3.57 1.11
N ASP A 91 -5.96 -2.95 0.31
CA ASP A 91 -6.02 -1.56 -0.11
C ASP A 91 -6.67 -1.44 -1.49
N ILE A 92 -7.46 -0.38 -1.66
CA ILE A 92 -8.09 0.01 -2.92
C ILE A 92 -7.76 1.47 -3.20
N THR A 93 -7.14 1.73 -4.34
CA THR A 93 -6.80 3.06 -4.83
C THR A 93 -7.23 3.21 -6.30
N ALA A 94 -7.18 4.44 -6.82
CA ALA A 94 -7.35 4.67 -8.25
C ALA A 94 -6.32 3.87 -9.07
N LYS A 95 -6.72 3.43 -10.28
CA LYS A 95 -5.85 2.67 -11.18
C LYS A 95 -4.47 3.34 -11.36
N GLY A 96 -3.43 2.55 -11.18
CA GLY A 96 -2.04 2.97 -11.41
C GLY A 96 -1.43 3.77 -10.26
N VAL A 97 -2.21 4.13 -9.23
CA VAL A 97 -1.68 4.75 -8.01
C VAL A 97 -0.92 3.70 -7.21
N THR A 98 0.40 3.80 -7.22
CA THR A 98 1.33 2.91 -6.51
C THR A 98 2.42 3.73 -5.81
N LYS A 99 3.21 3.09 -4.93
CA LYS A 99 4.39 3.73 -4.32
C LYS A 99 5.43 4.16 -5.39
N ALA A 100 5.59 3.38 -6.46
CA ALA A 100 6.45 3.75 -7.60
C ALA A 100 5.98 5.03 -8.27
N TRP A 101 4.69 5.10 -8.59
CA TRP A 101 4.08 6.29 -9.20
C TRP A 101 4.23 7.52 -8.31
N ALA A 102 4.05 7.36 -6.99
CA ALA A 102 4.23 8.45 -6.04
C ALA A 102 5.67 9.00 -6.04
N LEU A 103 6.69 8.14 -6.10
CA LEU A 103 8.09 8.56 -6.22
C LEU A 103 8.36 9.29 -7.54
N GLU A 104 7.84 8.79 -8.66
CA GLU A 104 7.96 9.48 -9.96
C GLU A 104 7.38 10.89 -9.92
N ARG A 105 6.19 11.05 -9.34
CA ARG A 105 5.54 12.36 -9.19
C ARG A 105 6.33 13.27 -8.27
N LEU A 106 6.81 12.75 -7.13
CA LEU A 106 7.65 13.50 -6.21
C LEU A 106 8.91 14.01 -6.91
N TYR A 107 9.63 13.14 -7.61
CA TYR A 107 10.84 13.53 -8.34
C TYR A 107 10.58 14.49 -9.50
N ALA A 108 9.39 14.49 -10.10
CA ALA A 108 9.01 15.46 -11.12
C ALA A 108 8.75 16.87 -10.54
N LEU A 109 8.35 16.96 -9.26
CA LEU A 109 8.06 18.22 -8.57
C LEU A 109 9.29 18.81 -7.86
N MET A 110 10.31 17.98 -7.59
CA MET A 110 11.52 18.40 -6.89
C MET A 110 12.47 19.19 -7.80
N ALA A 111 12.96 20.32 -7.30
CA ALA A 111 14.11 21.01 -7.89
C ALA A 111 15.37 20.11 -7.88
N PRO A 112 16.36 20.34 -8.77
CA PRO A 112 17.65 19.64 -8.74
C PRO A 112 18.32 19.74 -7.37
N LEU A 113 18.83 18.62 -6.86
CA LEU A 113 19.71 18.57 -5.69
C LEU A 113 21.09 19.14 -6.06
N PRO A 114 21.90 19.60 -5.09
CA PRO A 114 23.17 20.28 -5.38
C PRO A 114 24.20 19.49 -6.19
N HIS A 115 24.10 18.15 -6.17
CA HIS A 115 25.00 17.24 -6.89
C HIS A 115 24.42 16.75 -8.22
N GLU A 116 23.20 17.19 -8.59
CA GLU A 116 22.55 16.79 -9.83
C GLU A 116 22.75 17.84 -10.93
N THR A 117 22.77 17.34 -12.16
CA THR A 117 22.70 18.16 -13.37
C THR A 117 21.29 18.06 -13.97
N ALA A 118 21.00 18.87 -14.99
CA ALA A 118 19.73 18.77 -15.72
C ALA A 118 19.46 17.36 -16.28
N SER A 119 20.50 16.58 -16.62
CA SER A 119 20.34 15.22 -17.12
C SER A 119 20.12 14.19 -16.00
N THR A 120 20.68 14.40 -14.81
CA THR A 120 20.55 13.46 -13.68
C THR A 120 19.36 13.78 -12.77
N ALA A 121 18.82 15.00 -12.81
CA ALA A 121 17.66 15.42 -12.02
C ALA A 121 16.30 14.94 -12.59
N THR A 122 16.29 14.09 -13.62
CA THR A 122 15.04 13.55 -14.19
C THR A 122 14.46 12.48 -13.27
N PRO A 123 13.11 12.30 -13.22
CA PRO A 123 12.50 11.24 -12.41
C PRO A 123 13.07 9.85 -12.66
N ALA A 124 13.35 9.51 -13.91
CA ALA A 124 13.92 8.21 -14.28
C ALA A 124 15.35 8.00 -13.75
N GLN A 125 16.20 9.04 -13.78
CA GLN A 125 17.55 8.96 -13.23
C GLN A 125 17.52 8.93 -11.70
N ARG A 126 16.62 9.70 -11.08
CA ARG A 126 16.43 9.69 -9.62
C ARG A 126 15.96 8.33 -9.12
N LEU A 127 14.98 7.70 -9.77
CA LEU A 127 14.56 6.32 -9.44
C LEU A 127 15.73 5.33 -9.53
N LYS A 128 16.59 5.43 -10.56
CA LYS A 128 17.79 4.60 -10.68
C LYS A 128 18.84 4.88 -9.61
N ALA A 129 18.82 6.07 -8.99
CA ALA A 129 19.64 6.43 -7.85
C ALA A 129 18.96 6.15 -6.50
N THR A 130 17.72 5.62 -6.49
CA THR A 130 16.96 5.32 -5.29
C THR A 130 17.29 3.94 -4.74
N VAL A 131 17.36 3.87 -3.40
CA VAL A 131 17.33 2.62 -2.63
C VAL A 131 15.95 2.52 -1.98
N ALA A 132 15.28 1.37 -2.12
CA ALA A 132 14.00 1.12 -1.48
C ALA A 132 13.99 -0.23 -0.76
N PHE A 133 13.15 -0.29 0.27
CA PHE A 133 12.92 -1.48 1.09
C PHE A 133 11.41 -1.71 1.17
N GLY A 134 10.99 -2.97 1.19
CA GLY A 134 9.56 -3.30 1.27
C GLY A 134 9.34 -4.73 1.72
N ASP A 135 8.14 -4.97 2.23
CA ASP A 135 7.76 -6.22 2.88
C ASP A 135 6.42 -6.76 2.44
N ASP A 136 5.58 -5.99 1.74
CA ASP A 136 4.31 -6.47 1.19
C ASP A 136 4.03 -6.06 -0.27
N LEU A 137 2.91 -6.55 -0.81
CA LEU A 137 2.57 -6.44 -2.23
C LEU A 137 2.41 -4.99 -2.74
N ASN A 138 2.04 -4.05 -1.88
CA ASN A 138 1.99 -2.63 -2.26
C ASN A 138 3.38 -2.02 -2.53
N ASP A 139 4.47 -2.68 -2.12
CA ASP A 139 5.84 -2.27 -2.39
C ASP A 139 6.37 -2.79 -3.73
N ALA A 140 5.80 -3.88 -4.28
CA ALA A 140 6.35 -4.61 -5.41
C ALA A 140 6.75 -3.70 -6.59
N ALA A 141 5.82 -2.85 -7.03
CA ALA A 141 6.07 -1.93 -8.14
C ALA A 141 7.22 -0.94 -7.85
N MET A 142 7.33 -0.44 -6.61
CA MET A 142 8.41 0.46 -6.22
C MET A 142 9.75 -0.28 -6.20
N LEU A 143 9.80 -1.46 -5.59
CA LEU A 143 11.02 -2.24 -5.45
C LEU A 143 11.61 -2.64 -6.80
N SER A 144 10.77 -3.01 -7.77
CA SER A 144 11.22 -3.33 -9.13
C SER A 144 11.54 -2.10 -9.99
N SER A 145 11.13 -0.88 -9.59
CA SER A 145 11.38 0.35 -10.38
C SER A 145 12.63 1.11 -9.96
N VAL A 146 13.07 0.96 -8.71
CA VAL A 146 14.23 1.69 -8.18
C VAL A 146 15.55 1.02 -8.57
N GLY A 147 16.65 1.76 -8.44
CA GLY A 147 17.99 1.22 -8.74
C GLY A 147 18.42 0.08 -7.83
N ARG A 148 18.02 0.12 -6.55
CA ARG A 148 18.27 -0.96 -5.57
C ARG A 148 17.03 -1.21 -4.71
N GLY A 149 16.24 -2.21 -5.08
CA GLY A 149 15.14 -2.72 -4.27
C GLY A 149 15.59 -3.88 -3.38
N PHE A 150 15.22 -3.86 -2.10
CA PHE A 150 15.47 -4.94 -1.15
C PHE A 150 14.18 -5.43 -0.52
N ILE A 151 14.02 -6.75 -0.47
CA ILE A 151 12.88 -7.40 0.17
C ILE A 151 13.26 -7.73 1.62
N MET A 152 12.41 -7.37 2.58
CA MET A 152 12.63 -7.72 3.98
C MET A 152 12.55 -9.23 4.21
N GLY A 153 13.34 -9.78 5.14
CA GLY A 153 13.35 -11.22 5.44
C GLY A 153 12.00 -11.76 5.92
N ASN A 154 11.21 -10.90 6.57
CA ASN A 154 9.86 -11.15 7.07
C ASN A 154 8.75 -10.74 6.08
N CYS A 155 9.07 -10.58 4.79
CA CYS A 155 8.10 -10.20 3.77
C CYS A 155 6.94 -11.19 3.58
N SER A 156 5.86 -10.74 2.96
CA SER A 156 4.79 -11.64 2.52
C SER A 156 5.30 -12.64 1.47
N PRO A 157 4.84 -13.90 1.49
CA PRO A 157 5.24 -14.89 0.48
C PRO A 157 4.93 -14.46 -0.96
N LYS A 158 3.80 -13.74 -1.15
CA LYS A 158 3.39 -13.23 -2.47
C LYS A 158 4.35 -12.17 -3.00
N LEU A 159 4.89 -11.28 -2.15
CA LEU A 159 5.91 -10.31 -2.58
C LEU A 159 7.17 -11.01 -3.08
N ARG A 160 7.69 -11.99 -2.31
CA ARG A 160 8.88 -12.76 -2.72
C ARG A 160 8.67 -13.50 -4.04
N GLN A 161 7.45 -13.98 -4.31
CA GLN A 161 7.10 -14.62 -5.58
C GLN A 161 7.01 -13.64 -6.75
N GLN A 162 6.55 -12.40 -6.52
CA GLN A 162 6.40 -11.39 -7.56
C GLN A 162 7.73 -10.73 -7.95
N CYS A 163 8.71 -10.69 -7.04
CA CYS A 163 10.01 -10.05 -7.23
C CYS A 163 11.18 -11.03 -6.95
N PRO A 164 11.25 -12.20 -7.62
CA PRO A 164 12.23 -13.26 -7.32
C PRO A 164 13.70 -12.85 -7.60
N GLU A 165 13.91 -11.79 -8.38
CA GLU A 165 15.22 -11.24 -8.72
C GLU A 165 15.81 -10.32 -7.65
N LEU A 166 15.00 -9.85 -6.69
CA LEU A 166 15.44 -8.92 -5.67
C LEU A 166 16.10 -9.63 -4.49
N GLU A 167 17.14 -9.01 -3.93
CA GLU A 167 17.83 -9.51 -2.75
C GLU A 167 16.89 -9.47 -1.53
N VAL A 168 16.74 -10.63 -0.87
CA VAL A 168 16.07 -10.74 0.43
C VAL A 168 17.09 -10.49 1.52
N ILE A 169 16.88 -9.43 2.32
CA ILE A 169 17.73 -9.08 3.46
C ILE A 169 17.19 -9.71 4.76
N GLN A 170 17.82 -9.39 5.89
CA GLN A 170 17.37 -9.84 7.22
C GLN A 170 15.98 -9.27 7.59
N THR A 171 15.46 -9.66 8.75
CA THR A 171 14.17 -9.18 9.25
C THR A 171 14.26 -7.82 9.93
N ASN A 172 13.10 -7.20 10.19
CA ASN A 172 13.03 -5.94 10.94
C ASN A 172 13.61 -6.05 12.37
N THR A 173 13.53 -7.21 13.03
CA THR A 173 14.09 -7.44 14.38
C THR A 173 15.61 -7.56 14.39
N GLU A 174 16.25 -7.60 13.21
CA GLU A 174 17.69 -7.69 13.02
C GLU A 174 18.31 -6.40 12.48
N ASP A 175 17.57 -5.28 12.52
CA ASP A 175 17.98 -3.97 11.99
C ASP A 175 18.38 -4.00 10.50
N ALA A 176 17.73 -4.87 9.71
CA ALA A 176 18.16 -5.17 8.34
C ALA A 176 18.31 -3.92 7.46
N VAL A 177 17.36 -2.99 7.54
CA VAL A 177 17.40 -1.73 6.79
C VAL A 177 18.64 -0.92 7.19
N ALA A 178 18.90 -0.74 8.48
CA ALA A 178 20.04 0.03 8.96
C ALA A 178 21.38 -0.61 8.55
N ARG A 179 21.50 -1.94 8.66
CA ARG A 179 22.69 -2.68 8.22
C ARG A 179 22.91 -2.56 6.72
N LYS A 180 21.85 -2.71 5.91
CA LYS A 180 21.94 -2.60 4.46
C LYS A 180 22.27 -1.17 4.03
N LEU A 181 21.73 -0.14 4.71
CA LEU A 181 22.12 1.24 4.48
C LEU A 181 23.60 1.48 4.78
N ARG A 182 24.13 0.98 5.91
CA ARG A 182 25.57 1.05 6.19
C ARG A 182 26.41 0.40 5.10
N GLU A 183 26.01 -0.78 4.62
CA GLU A 183 26.69 -1.47 3.52
C GLU A 183 26.63 -0.66 2.21
N VAL A 184 25.44 -0.18 1.81
CA VAL A 184 25.22 0.58 0.58
C VAL A 184 26.04 1.87 0.56
N PHE A 185 26.02 2.61 1.67
CA PHE A 185 26.66 3.92 1.80
C PHE A 185 28.07 3.86 2.41
N ARG A 186 28.57 2.66 2.72
CA ARG A 186 29.88 2.45 3.37
C ARG A 186 30.04 3.27 4.66
N LEU A 187 28.99 3.26 5.48
CA LEU A 187 28.98 3.92 6.79
C LEU A 187 29.51 2.94 7.84
N GLU A 188 30.36 3.43 8.74
CA GLU A 188 30.90 2.68 9.88
C GLU A 188 29.83 2.36 10.96
#